data_AF-A0A225X687-F1
#
_entry.id   AF-A0A225X687-F1
#
_cell.length_a   1.000
_cell.length_b   1.000
_cell.length_c   1.000
_cell.angle_alpha   90.00
_cell.angle_beta   90.00
_cell.angle_gamma   90.00
#
_symmetry.space_group_name_H-M   'P 1'
#
loop_
_entity.id
_entity.type
_entity.pdbx_description
1 polymer ?
#
loop_
_entity_poly.entity_id
_entity_poly.type
_entity_poly.pdbx_seq_one_letter_code
_entity_poly.pdbx_strand_id
1 'polypeptide(L)'
;MEDGSEPEFLSCRSWGFGTSCGLWGVDCRPFESEWTAFRCPTRCTLDQSSSLAVYGSSPYRADSRICRAAAHAGVISSNGGCAFYRFAGAADAFYSSTANEVTTKEFLSWFPKTIEFKTASSTHCSDFSWWILSVGFIATAGFGLLPRMKTAVMFNVLVTWGFFYTRLIGQPSSQHYSGITINSYGDVLILLAASSLAFQLAASNTFHGWERLPLKRRIFMWTFCYVVPFHVMINMNLIGYIPWLNIDLGGYEELHANAGTYIVFTLVGIGAIYLAFQIFKSVYRGGVWRKYLVMYSIVGVSILVSWALFPSTTFHLHHTMLGAFIIPITAFSTPSAAFSQGIALGCFVQGYARWGWSSYLDTIPTYLTIAVPKTSPNTTNVTSSEARVVWEPLKSVEAYSLRLNRVEVYRGVDTSTIISNLKPNMTYFVHIAGVGSWGTDGRVGPLSNFTTLET
;
A
#
# COMPACT_ATOMS: atom_id res chain seq x y z
N MET A 1 3.50 27.62 -11.03
CA MET A 1 4.68 27.49 -11.91
C MET A 1 4.86 28.80 -12.67
N GLU A 2 5.85 28.96 -13.57
CA GLU A 2 6.01 30.22 -14.34
C GLU A 2 4.76 30.59 -15.15
N ASP A 3 3.88 29.62 -15.43
CA ASP A 3 2.58 29.74 -16.09
C ASP A 3 1.36 29.79 -15.12
N GLY A 4 1.59 29.75 -13.80
CA GLY A 4 0.53 29.71 -12.79
C GLY A 4 -0.19 28.36 -12.62
N SER A 5 0.22 27.29 -13.33
CA SER A 5 -0.41 25.97 -13.19
C SER A 5 -0.14 25.32 -11.82
N GLU A 6 -1.17 24.63 -11.29
CA GLU A 6 -1.07 23.83 -10.07
C GLU A 6 -0.49 22.44 -10.40
N PRO A 7 0.61 22.00 -9.76
CA PRO A 7 1.18 20.68 -10.00
C PRO A 7 0.23 19.56 -9.56
N GLU A 8 0.08 18.55 -10.42
CA GLU A 8 -0.63 17.32 -10.06
C GLU A 8 0.15 16.59 -8.94
N PHE A 9 -0.55 16.16 -7.88
CA PHE A 9 0.10 15.33 -6.86
C PHE A 9 0.27 13.91 -7.40
N LEU A 10 1.49 13.38 -7.35
CA LEU A 10 1.79 11.99 -7.67
C LEU A 10 2.19 11.24 -6.41
N SER A 11 1.58 10.08 -6.17
CA SER A 11 1.98 9.21 -5.07
C SER A 11 3.35 8.57 -5.38
N CYS A 12 4.05 8.08 -4.35
CA CYS A 12 5.28 7.30 -4.59
C CYS A 12 5.05 6.06 -5.46
N ARG A 13 3.80 5.58 -5.55
CA ARG A 13 3.39 4.44 -6.37
C ARG A 13 2.83 4.86 -7.73
N SER A 14 2.93 6.11 -8.17
CA SER A 14 2.42 6.51 -9.50
C SER A 14 3.38 6.09 -10.63
N TRP A 15 2.84 5.64 -11.76
CA TRP A 15 3.55 5.23 -12.99
C TRP A 15 2.81 5.71 -14.24
N GLY A 16 3.50 5.75 -15.39
CA GLY A 16 2.95 6.21 -16.67
C GLY A 16 2.57 5.11 -17.66
N PHE A 17 2.91 3.85 -17.36
CA PHE A 17 2.61 2.67 -18.16
C PHE A 17 2.44 1.43 -17.26
N GLY A 18 1.33 0.69 -17.41
CA GLY A 18 0.98 -0.45 -16.57
C GLY A 18 0.58 -1.69 -17.36
N THR A 19 0.03 -2.69 -16.67
CA THR A 19 -0.44 -3.92 -17.31
C THR A 19 -1.76 -3.75 -18.07
N SER A 20 -2.52 -2.69 -17.78
CA SER A 20 -3.81 -2.37 -18.39
C SER A 20 -3.70 -1.48 -19.64
N CYS A 21 -2.54 -1.44 -20.29
CA CYS A 21 -2.33 -0.59 -21.48
C CYS A 21 -2.88 -1.22 -22.77
N GLY A 22 -3.44 -2.43 -22.69
CA GLY A 22 -3.99 -3.15 -23.83
C GLY A 22 -2.94 -3.56 -24.88
N LEU A 23 -3.44 -4.05 -26.01
CA LEU A 23 -2.63 -4.54 -27.12
C LEU A 23 -1.76 -3.40 -27.69
N TRP A 24 -0.45 -3.64 -27.82
CA TRP A 24 0.57 -2.67 -28.20
C TRP A 24 0.65 -1.43 -27.31
N GLY A 25 0.06 -1.47 -26.11
CA GLY A 25 0.04 -0.33 -25.20
C GLY A 25 -0.91 0.80 -25.61
N VAL A 26 -1.84 0.53 -26.53
CA VAL A 26 -2.74 1.51 -27.17
C VAL A 26 -3.58 2.34 -26.18
N ASP A 27 -3.92 1.78 -25.02
CA ASP A 27 -4.74 2.43 -23.99
C ASP A 27 -3.91 3.34 -23.08
N CYS A 28 -2.58 3.28 -23.18
CA CYS A 28 -1.65 4.16 -22.47
C CYS A 28 -1.12 5.30 -23.33
N ARG A 29 -1.82 5.62 -24.43
CA ARG A 29 -1.57 6.82 -25.22
C ARG A 29 -1.87 8.10 -24.41
N PRO A 30 -1.23 9.23 -24.75
CA PRO A 30 -0.24 9.37 -25.82
C PRO A 30 1.15 8.87 -25.40
N PHE A 31 1.96 8.43 -26.38
CA PHE A 31 3.34 7.97 -26.16
C PHE A 31 4.34 9.13 -26.06
N GLU A 32 3.95 10.29 -26.59
CA GLU A 32 4.63 11.57 -26.46
C GLU A 32 3.66 12.57 -25.86
N SER A 33 4.13 13.44 -24.97
CA SER A 33 3.28 14.44 -24.34
C SER A 33 3.99 15.77 -24.20
N GLU A 34 3.19 16.82 -24.00
CA GLU A 34 3.71 18.07 -23.46
C GLU A 34 4.22 17.87 -22.02
N TRP A 35 4.97 18.85 -21.54
CA TRP A 35 5.47 18.88 -20.17
C TRP A 35 4.31 19.07 -19.18
N THR A 36 4.18 18.13 -18.24
CA THR A 36 3.19 18.17 -17.18
C THR A 36 3.85 18.47 -15.83
N ALA A 37 3.27 19.44 -15.16
CA ALA A 37 3.56 19.86 -13.80
C ALA A 37 3.20 18.78 -12.78
N PHE A 38 4.13 18.35 -11.93
CA PHE A 38 3.81 17.41 -10.83
C PHE A 38 4.51 17.75 -9.52
N ARG A 39 3.95 17.26 -8.41
CA ARG A 39 4.54 17.31 -7.07
C ARG A 39 4.55 15.92 -6.44
N CYS A 40 5.63 15.62 -5.72
CA CYS A 40 5.82 14.34 -5.04
C CYS A 40 5.91 14.52 -3.52
N PRO A 41 5.36 13.58 -2.73
CA PRO A 41 5.53 13.58 -1.29
C PRO A 41 6.98 13.27 -0.91
N THR A 42 7.30 13.55 0.36
CA THR A 42 8.56 13.16 0.97
C THR A 42 8.75 11.63 0.95
N ARG A 43 10.01 11.17 0.96
CA ARG A 43 10.40 9.79 1.27
C ARG A 43 10.00 8.72 0.24
N CYS A 44 9.73 9.10 -1.01
CA CYS A 44 9.55 8.12 -2.09
C CYS A 44 10.81 7.29 -2.42
N THR A 45 11.96 7.63 -1.83
CA THR A 45 13.24 6.90 -1.97
C THR A 45 13.51 5.91 -0.81
N LEU A 46 12.75 5.96 0.29
CA LEU A 46 13.00 5.09 1.46
C LEU A 46 12.61 3.63 1.22
N ASP A 47 11.55 3.39 0.45
CA ASP A 47 11.11 2.04 0.13
C ASP A 47 11.97 1.48 -1.02
N GLN A 48 12.90 0.60 -0.66
CA GLN A 48 13.79 -0.09 -1.59
C GLN A 48 13.16 -1.36 -2.18
N SER A 49 11.89 -1.67 -1.90
CA SER A 49 11.23 -2.83 -2.45
C SER A 49 11.20 -2.80 -3.98
N SER A 50 11.11 -3.99 -4.58
CA SER A 50 10.88 -4.16 -6.02
C SER A 50 9.61 -3.45 -6.51
N SER A 51 8.67 -3.20 -5.60
CA SER A 51 7.41 -2.50 -5.87
C SER A 51 7.60 -1.03 -6.28
N LEU A 52 8.78 -0.45 -6.02
CA LEU A 52 9.16 0.89 -6.47
C LEU A 52 10.33 0.89 -7.48
N ALA A 53 10.51 -0.17 -8.27
CA ALA A 53 11.61 -0.24 -9.24
C ALA A 53 11.61 0.94 -10.23
N VAL A 54 12.81 1.38 -10.61
CA VAL A 54 13.07 2.37 -11.65
C VAL A 54 14.01 1.74 -12.67
N TYR A 55 13.71 1.88 -13.96
CA TYR A 55 14.51 1.34 -15.05
C TYR A 55 15.05 2.48 -15.92
N GLY A 56 16.35 2.42 -16.20
CA GLY A 56 17.04 3.42 -17.02
C GLY A 56 17.50 4.64 -16.25
N SER A 57 18.33 5.44 -16.93
CA SER A 57 19.00 6.63 -16.39
C SER A 57 19.04 7.70 -17.48
N SER A 58 17.88 8.25 -17.83
CA SER A 58 17.67 9.16 -18.97
C SER A 58 17.98 8.53 -20.33
N PRO A 59 16.99 7.87 -20.98
CA PRO A 59 15.57 7.86 -20.64
C PRO A 59 15.22 6.91 -19.48
N TYR A 60 14.07 7.15 -18.83
CA TYR A 60 13.48 6.22 -17.87
C TYR A 60 12.31 5.47 -18.53
N ARG A 61 12.10 4.18 -18.22
CA ARG A 61 10.91 3.47 -18.71
C ARG A 61 9.65 4.01 -18.03
N ALA A 62 8.54 4.13 -18.78
CA ALA A 62 7.29 4.66 -18.24
C ALA A 62 6.58 3.77 -17.20
N ASP A 63 6.99 2.50 -17.03
CA ASP A 63 6.56 1.64 -15.93
C ASP A 63 7.36 1.85 -14.63
N SER A 64 8.34 2.76 -14.64
CA SER A 64 9.05 3.23 -13.44
C SER A 64 8.18 4.11 -12.56
N ARG A 65 8.47 4.14 -11.26
CA ARG A 65 7.82 5.09 -10.33
C ARG A 65 8.29 6.51 -10.58
N ILE A 66 7.36 7.39 -10.96
CA ILE A 66 7.66 8.75 -11.44
C ILE A 66 8.45 9.55 -10.39
N CYS A 67 7.96 9.60 -9.14
CA CYS A 67 8.64 10.33 -8.06
C CYS A 67 10.04 9.80 -7.74
N ARG A 68 10.24 8.47 -7.76
CA ARG A 68 11.56 7.88 -7.48
C ARG A 68 12.53 8.11 -8.63
N ALA A 69 12.05 8.03 -9.87
CA ALA A 69 12.83 8.34 -11.07
C ALA A 69 13.20 9.84 -11.15
N ALA A 70 12.30 10.73 -10.74
CA ALA A 70 12.56 12.16 -10.64
C ALA A 70 13.63 12.48 -9.57
N ALA A 71 13.59 11.80 -8.42
CA ALA A 71 14.62 11.92 -7.40
C ALA A 71 15.98 11.41 -7.92
N HIS A 72 15.99 10.27 -8.62
CA HIS A 72 17.19 9.76 -9.30
C HIS A 72 17.76 10.79 -10.28
N ALA A 73 16.90 11.40 -11.10
CA ALA A 73 17.28 12.45 -12.06
C ALA A 73 17.78 13.75 -11.40
N GLY A 74 17.64 13.90 -10.08
CA GLY A 74 18.06 15.10 -9.34
C GLY A 74 17.17 16.31 -9.54
N VAL A 75 15.99 16.16 -10.14
CA VAL A 75 15.04 17.27 -10.34
C VAL A 75 14.20 17.54 -9.09
N ILE A 76 14.11 16.56 -8.18
CA ILE A 76 13.52 16.69 -6.85
C ILE A 76 14.42 16.06 -5.80
N SER A 77 14.21 16.40 -4.53
CA SER A 77 14.98 15.84 -3.41
C SER A 77 14.35 14.56 -2.86
N SER A 78 15.05 13.87 -1.95
CA SER A 78 14.48 12.77 -1.15
C SER A 78 13.34 13.23 -0.24
N ASN A 79 13.23 14.53 0.03
CA ASN A 79 12.12 15.16 0.73
C ASN A 79 10.98 15.61 -0.20
N GLY A 80 10.91 15.06 -1.42
CA GLY A 80 9.90 15.45 -2.40
C GLY A 80 10.24 16.76 -3.11
N GLY A 81 9.22 17.35 -3.73
CA GLY A 81 9.34 18.58 -4.52
C GLY A 81 8.43 18.59 -5.73
N CYS A 82 8.54 19.63 -6.56
CA CYS A 82 7.89 19.67 -7.87
C CYS A 82 8.92 19.52 -8.98
N ALA A 83 8.48 18.95 -10.09
CA ALA A 83 9.21 18.95 -11.34
C ALA A 83 8.21 18.93 -12.50
N PHE A 84 8.73 18.94 -13.72
CA PHE A 84 7.98 18.60 -14.91
C PHE A 84 8.39 17.21 -15.38
N TYR A 85 7.42 16.44 -15.86
CA TYR A 85 7.69 15.22 -16.61
C TYR A 85 7.03 15.30 -17.98
N ARG A 86 7.58 14.61 -18.97
CA ARG A 86 6.91 14.35 -20.25
C ARG A 86 7.16 12.93 -20.69
N PHE A 87 6.28 12.43 -21.54
CA PHE A 87 6.54 11.21 -22.28
C PHE A 87 7.28 11.53 -23.59
N ALA A 88 8.31 10.77 -23.92
CA ALA A 88 9.21 11.04 -25.04
C ALA A 88 9.33 9.85 -26.01
N GLY A 89 8.25 9.09 -26.19
CA GLY A 89 8.20 7.99 -27.15
C GLY A 89 9.02 6.76 -26.73
N ALA A 90 9.43 5.96 -27.71
CA ALA A 90 10.09 4.69 -27.51
C ALA A 90 11.63 4.81 -27.40
N ALA A 91 12.26 3.90 -26.65
CA ALA A 91 13.70 3.75 -26.61
C ALA A 91 14.10 2.27 -26.56
N ASP A 92 15.31 1.96 -27.02
CA ASP A 92 15.79 0.59 -27.24
C ASP A 92 16.68 0.04 -26.12
N ALA A 93 17.14 0.90 -25.21
CA ALA A 93 18.01 0.52 -24.12
C ALA A 93 17.87 1.49 -22.95
N PHE A 94 18.04 0.95 -21.75
CA PHE A 94 17.91 1.66 -20.48
C PHE A 94 19.04 1.26 -19.56
N TYR A 95 20.08 2.09 -19.45
CA TYR A 95 21.26 1.79 -18.63
C TYR A 95 21.02 2.04 -17.15
N SER A 96 21.57 1.17 -16.31
CA SER A 96 21.56 1.37 -14.86
C SER A 96 22.56 2.44 -14.44
N SER A 97 22.24 3.19 -13.39
CA SER A 97 23.18 4.02 -12.66
C SER A 97 22.70 4.19 -11.21
N THR A 98 23.56 4.78 -10.39
CA THR A 98 23.20 5.18 -9.03
C THR A 98 23.43 6.67 -8.89
N ALA A 99 22.37 7.41 -8.61
CA ALA A 99 22.39 8.86 -8.38
C ALA A 99 21.33 9.22 -7.32
N ASN A 100 21.64 10.21 -6.49
CA ASN A 100 20.72 10.74 -5.48
C ASN A 100 20.08 9.64 -4.59
N GLU A 101 20.90 8.69 -4.13
CA GLU A 101 20.50 7.55 -3.27
C GLU A 101 19.51 6.56 -3.92
N VAL A 102 19.30 6.65 -5.23
CA VAL A 102 18.49 5.71 -6.00
C VAL A 102 19.39 4.94 -6.94
N THR A 103 19.26 3.61 -6.96
CA THR A 103 19.88 2.73 -7.96
C THR A 103 18.81 2.26 -8.93
N THR A 104 19.02 2.50 -10.23
CA THR A 104 18.11 2.08 -11.29
C THR A 104 18.50 0.70 -11.82
N LYS A 105 17.55 0.01 -12.46
CA LYS A 105 17.78 -1.28 -13.10
C LYS A 105 18.05 -1.10 -14.58
N GLU A 106 18.99 -1.90 -15.08
CA GLU A 106 19.26 -1.98 -16.50
C GLU A 106 18.17 -2.78 -17.22
N PHE A 107 17.85 -2.35 -18.44
CA PHE A 107 16.96 -3.04 -19.36
C PHE A 107 17.41 -2.80 -20.80
N LEU A 108 18.17 -3.74 -21.36
CA LEU A 108 18.74 -3.66 -22.71
C LEU A 108 17.76 -4.22 -23.76
N SER A 109 16.59 -3.59 -23.87
CA SER A 109 15.57 -3.92 -24.87
C SER A 109 14.60 -2.77 -25.06
N TRP A 110 13.77 -2.83 -26.11
CA TRP A 110 12.84 -1.75 -26.42
C TRP A 110 11.72 -1.60 -25.38
N PHE A 111 11.29 -0.36 -25.15
CA PHE A 111 10.06 -0.01 -24.42
C PHE A 111 9.34 1.19 -25.08
N PRO A 112 7.99 1.27 -25.12
CA PRO A 112 7.28 2.13 -26.10
C PRO A 112 7.18 3.56 -25.63
N LYS A 113 7.43 3.77 -24.35
CA LYS A 113 7.11 4.98 -23.64
C LYS A 113 8.18 5.24 -22.60
N THR A 114 8.84 6.38 -22.75
CA THR A 114 9.88 6.84 -21.84
C THR A 114 9.41 8.05 -21.06
N ILE A 115 10.06 8.34 -19.93
CA ILE A 115 9.83 9.53 -19.13
C ILE A 115 11.10 10.37 -19.15
N GLU A 116 10.93 11.66 -19.37
CA GLU A 116 11.96 12.69 -19.18
C GLU A 116 11.52 13.67 -18.10
N PHE A 117 12.50 14.31 -17.46
CA PHE A 117 12.27 15.23 -16.34
C PHE A 117 12.94 16.57 -16.57
N LYS A 118 12.31 17.64 -16.06
CA LYS A 118 12.88 18.99 -15.99
C LYS A 118 12.55 19.60 -14.62
N THR A 119 13.45 20.43 -14.10
CA THR A 119 13.24 21.15 -12.83
C THR A 119 12.05 22.12 -12.91
N ALA A 120 11.31 22.26 -11.81
CA ALA A 120 10.22 23.24 -11.69
C ALA A 120 10.37 24.04 -10.39
N SER A 121 9.93 25.30 -10.42
CA SER A 121 9.76 26.13 -9.22
C SER A 121 8.28 26.44 -8.99
N SER A 122 7.77 26.14 -7.80
CA SER A 122 6.42 26.49 -7.37
C SER A 122 6.36 26.65 -5.86
N THR A 123 5.45 27.49 -5.38
CA THR A 123 5.14 27.63 -3.94
C THR A 123 4.46 26.38 -3.37
N HIS A 124 3.92 25.50 -4.22
CA HIS A 124 3.20 24.28 -3.84
C HIS A 124 4.09 23.03 -3.71
N CYS A 125 5.41 23.17 -3.70
CA CYS A 125 6.35 22.04 -3.72
C CYS A 125 6.71 21.47 -2.34
N SER A 126 6.36 22.18 -1.28
CA SER A 126 6.66 21.75 0.08
C SER A 126 5.62 20.75 0.58
N ASP A 127 6.08 19.57 0.98
CA ASP A 127 5.26 18.59 1.69
C ASP A 127 5.25 18.91 3.19
N PHE A 128 4.11 19.41 3.68
CA PHE A 128 3.91 19.75 5.09
C PHE A 128 3.40 18.59 5.94
N SER A 129 3.26 17.37 5.40
CA SER A 129 2.62 16.24 6.08
C SER A 129 3.21 15.96 7.46
N TRP A 130 4.54 16.03 7.59
CA TRP A 130 5.25 15.82 8.86
C TRP A 130 5.07 16.96 9.87
N TRP A 131 4.98 18.21 9.39
CA TRP A 131 4.68 19.35 10.26
C TRP A 131 3.26 19.25 10.79
N ILE A 132 2.31 18.90 9.93
CA ILE A 132 0.90 18.72 10.33
C ILE A 132 0.79 17.55 11.31
N LEU A 133 1.46 16.42 11.04
CA LEU A 133 1.53 15.30 11.98
C LEU A 133 2.09 15.73 13.35
N SER A 134 3.18 16.51 13.36
CA SER A 134 3.84 16.98 14.58
C SER A 134 2.94 17.91 15.38
N VAL A 135 2.27 18.85 14.73
CA VAL A 135 1.32 19.77 15.37
C VAL A 135 0.15 19.00 15.97
N GLY A 136 -0.43 18.04 15.23
CA GLY A 136 -1.52 17.22 15.75
C GLY A 136 -1.09 16.29 16.88
N PHE A 137 0.13 15.73 16.82
CA PHE A 137 0.71 14.97 17.91
C PHE A 137 0.87 15.83 19.17
N ILE A 138 1.48 17.02 19.06
CA ILE A 138 1.69 17.92 20.20
C ILE A 138 0.35 18.36 20.79
N ALA A 139 -0.60 18.74 19.94
CA ALA A 139 -1.93 19.17 20.37
C ALA A 139 -2.67 18.07 21.14
N THR A 140 -2.69 16.83 20.60
CA THR A 140 -3.37 15.70 21.25
C THR A 140 -2.60 15.20 22.48
N ALA A 141 -1.27 15.19 22.47
CA ALA A 141 -0.44 14.84 23.62
C ALA A 141 -0.60 15.83 24.78
N GLY A 142 -0.79 17.12 24.47
CA GLY A 142 -0.96 18.20 25.44
C GLY A 142 -2.15 18.01 26.37
N PHE A 143 -3.18 17.24 25.98
CA PHE A 143 -4.31 16.93 26.86
C PHE A 143 -3.89 16.18 28.14
N GLY A 144 -2.75 15.49 28.13
CA GLY A 144 -2.18 14.85 29.32
C GLY A 144 -1.88 15.84 30.46
N LEU A 145 -1.68 17.13 30.12
CA LEU A 145 -1.45 18.20 31.09
C LEU A 145 -2.74 18.63 31.79
N LEU A 146 -3.92 18.40 31.19
CA LEU A 146 -5.20 18.97 31.62
C LEU A 146 -5.97 18.01 32.56
N PRO A 147 -6.01 18.24 33.88
CA PRO A 147 -6.65 17.30 34.82
C PRO A 147 -8.17 17.29 34.72
N ARG A 148 -8.78 18.41 34.33
CA ARG A 148 -10.23 18.61 34.29
C ARG A 148 -10.84 18.33 32.91
N MET A 149 -10.02 17.93 31.94
CA MET A 149 -10.53 17.62 30.62
C MET A 149 -11.25 16.27 30.66
N LYS A 150 -12.48 16.24 30.16
CA LYS A 150 -13.26 15.00 30.08
C LYS A 150 -12.55 14.03 29.13
N THR A 151 -12.27 12.82 29.60
CA THR A 151 -11.56 11.78 28.83
C THR A 151 -12.28 11.40 27.54
N ALA A 152 -13.62 11.46 27.52
CA ALA A 152 -14.42 11.28 26.30
C ALA A 152 -14.12 12.33 25.22
N VAL A 153 -13.88 13.59 25.62
CA VAL A 153 -13.53 14.67 24.68
C VAL A 153 -12.12 14.43 24.14
N MET A 154 -11.16 14.09 25.01
CA MET A 154 -9.79 13.77 24.60
C MET A 154 -9.76 12.62 23.59
N PHE A 155 -10.52 11.55 23.86
CA PHE A 155 -10.64 10.38 23.01
C PHE A 155 -11.27 10.72 21.64
N ASN A 156 -12.40 11.41 21.62
CA ASN A 156 -13.07 11.75 20.35
C ASN A 156 -12.24 12.73 19.51
N VAL A 157 -11.57 13.71 20.14
CA VAL A 157 -10.65 14.60 19.40
C VAL A 157 -9.49 13.82 18.80
N LEU A 158 -8.92 12.84 19.51
CA LEU A 158 -7.87 11.98 18.97
C LEU A 158 -8.35 11.16 17.76
N VAL A 159 -9.56 10.60 17.83
CA VAL A 159 -10.20 9.86 16.73
C VAL A 159 -10.46 10.76 15.52
N THR A 160 -11.08 11.93 15.72
CA THR A 160 -11.36 12.89 14.66
C THR A 160 -10.06 13.36 14.00
N TRP A 161 -9.05 13.69 14.80
CA TRP A 161 -7.72 14.05 14.31
C TRP A 161 -7.13 12.94 13.44
N GLY A 162 -7.04 11.70 13.95
CA GLY A 162 -6.44 10.59 13.22
C GLY A 162 -7.19 10.27 11.93
N PHE A 163 -8.52 10.41 11.92
CA PHE A 163 -9.35 10.20 10.73
C PHE A 163 -9.04 11.22 9.64
N PHE A 164 -9.13 12.51 9.94
CA PHE A 164 -8.87 13.56 8.96
C PHE A 164 -7.40 13.59 8.52
N TYR A 165 -6.47 13.40 9.45
CA TYR A 165 -5.06 13.27 9.13
C TYR A 165 -4.81 12.12 8.14
N THR A 166 -5.31 10.92 8.42
CA THR A 166 -5.10 9.77 7.53
C THR A 166 -5.70 10.02 6.15
N ARG A 167 -6.91 10.56 6.09
CA ARG A 167 -7.68 10.68 4.86
C ARG A 167 -7.26 11.86 3.97
N LEU A 168 -6.77 12.94 4.55
CA LEU A 168 -6.39 14.16 3.82
C LEU A 168 -4.88 14.33 3.68
N ILE A 169 -4.07 13.62 4.47
CA ILE A 169 -2.62 13.88 4.54
C ILE A 169 -1.85 12.58 4.46
N GLY A 170 -2.01 11.69 5.43
CA GLY A 170 -1.19 10.48 5.55
C GLY A 170 -1.37 9.50 4.38
N GLN A 171 -2.61 9.30 3.93
CA GLN A 171 -2.93 8.31 2.90
C GLN A 171 -4.23 8.66 2.11
N PRO A 172 -4.27 9.79 1.38
CA PRO A 172 -5.44 10.19 0.59
C PRO A 172 -5.82 9.15 -0.47
N SER A 173 -7.12 8.85 -0.59
CA SER A 173 -7.65 7.82 -1.50
C SER A 173 -7.65 8.22 -2.97
N SER A 174 -7.62 9.52 -3.26
CA SER A 174 -7.58 10.06 -4.62
C SER A 174 -6.86 11.41 -4.66
N GLN A 175 -6.71 11.95 -5.87
CA GLN A 175 -6.19 13.29 -6.11
C GLN A 175 -7.25 14.39 -5.98
N HIS A 176 -8.53 14.00 -5.91
CA HIS A 176 -9.65 14.93 -5.84
C HIS A 176 -9.98 15.26 -4.38
N TYR A 177 -9.15 16.11 -3.78
CA TYR A 177 -9.27 16.50 -2.38
C TYR A 177 -10.67 17.04 -2.02
N SER A 178 -11.32 17.79 -2.90
CA SER A 178 -12.69 18.27 -2.68
C SER A 178 -13.68 17.12 -2.42
N GLY A 179 -13.65 16.09 -3.25
CA GLY A 179 -14.50 14.90 -3.09
C GLY A 179 -14.16 14.11 -1.82
N ILE A 180 -12.86 13.94 -1.52
CA ILE A 180 -12.42 13.29 -0.28
C ILE A 180 -12.94 14.06 0.94
N THR A 181 -12.78 15.38 0.96
CA THR A 181 -13.19 16.24 2.07
C THR A 181 -14.71 16.20 2.27
N ILE A 182 -15.50 16.29 1.20
CA ILE A 182 -16.97 16.21 1.29
C ILE A 182 -17.41 14.88 1.91
N ASN A 183 -16.90 13.76 1.38
CA ASN A 183 -17.26 12.43 1.88
C ASN A 183 -16.78 12.19 3.31
N SER A 184 -15.69 12.85 3.73
CA SER A 184 -15.14 12.74 5.08
C SER A 184 -16.13 13.22 6.15
N TYR A 185 -16.97 14.21 5.87
CA TYR A 185 -17.94 14.73 6.84
C TYR A 185 -19.08 13.74 7.15
N GLY A 186 -19.45 12.86 6.21
CA GLY A 186 -20.39 11.78 6.48
C GLY A 186 -19.73 10.64 7.25
N ASP A 187 -18.58 10.19 6.76
CA ASP A 187 -17.89 9.01 7.31
C ASP A 187 -17.36 9.23 8.73
N VAL A 188 -16.95 10.45 9.08
CA VAL A 188 -16.51 10.77 10.44
C VAL A 188 -17.63 10.58 11.47
N LEU A 189 -18.89 10.79 11.09
CA LEU A 189 -20.03 10.61 12.02
C LEU A 189 -20.24 9.14 12.37
N ILE A 190 -20.12 8.25 11.38
CA ILE A 190 -20.19 6.80 11.57
C ILE A 190 -19.03 6.35 12.46
N LEU A 191 -17.83 6.87 12.19
CA LEU A 191 -16.65 6.58 13.01
C LEU A 191 -16.85 7.05 14.45
N LEU A 192 -17.37 8.26 14.67
CA LEU A 192 -17.59 8.82 16.00
C LEU A 192 -18.65 8.05 16.79
N ALA A 193 -19.70 7.53 16.12
CA ALA A 193 -20.67 6.65 16.74
C ALA A 193 -20.02 5.32 17.20
N ALA A 194 -19.25 4.68 16.31
CA ALA A 194 -18.53 3.45 16.63
C ALA A 194 -17.46 3.65 17.72
N SER A 195 -16.71 4.76 17.65
CA SER A 195 -15.68 5.10 18.62
C SER A 195 -16.27 5.48 19.97
N SER A 196 -17.47 6.06 20.01
CA SER A 196 -18.19 6.31 21.27
C SER A 196 -18.56 5.01 21.98
N LEU A 197 -18.97 3.98 21.25
CA LEU A 197 -19.16 2.64 21.81
C LEU A 197 -17.83 2.05 22.30
N ALA A 198 -16.77 2.14 21.50
CA ALA A 198 -15.43 1.70 21.89
C ALA A 198 -14.93 2.39 23.17
N PHE A 199 -15.20 3.69 23.32
CA PHE A 199 -14.90 4.45 24.53
C PHE A 199 -15.63 3.89 25.74
N GLN A 200 -16.94 3.66 25.62
CA GLN A 200 -17.76 3.12 26.71
C GLN A 200 -17.32 1.71 27.12
N LEU A 201 -16.99 0.85 26.15
CA LEU A 201 -16.58 -0.53 26.39
C LEU A 201 -15.21 -0.64 27.09
N ALA A 202 -14.26 0.25 26.79
CA ALA A 202 -12.89 0.08 27.26
C ALA A 202 -12.17 1.35 27.75
N ALA A 203 -12.17 2.43 26.97
CA ALA A 203 -11.37 3.62 27.30
C ALA A 203 -11.85 4.32 28.59
N SER A 204 -13.17 4.31 28.83
CA SER A 204 -13.79 4.82 30.06
C SER A 204 -13.19 4.19 31.32
N ASN A 205 -13.01 2.86 31.32
CA ASN A 205 -12.41 2.09 32.41
C ASN A 205 -10.89 2.28 32.47
N THR A 206 -10.24 2.41 31.32
CA THR A 206 -8.79 2.64 31.22
C THR A 206 -8.38 3.94 31.90
N PHE A 207 -9.14 5.01 31.65
CA PHE A 207 -8.93 6.34 32.21
C PHE A 207 -9.80 6.65 33.43
N HIS A 208 -10.33 5.62 34.09
CA HIS A 208 -11.10 5.80 35.32
C HIS A 208 -10.26 6.54 36.38
N GLY A 209 -10.83 7.59 36.97
CA GLY A 209 -10.14 8.41 37.98
C GLY A 209 -9.06 9.34 37.42
N TRP A 210 -9.10 9.67 36.12
CA TRP A 210 -8.17 10.58 35.44
C TRP A 210 -7.83 11.84 36.26
N GLU A 211 -8.84 12.51 36.80
CA GLU A 211 -8.71 13.77 37.54
C GLU A 211 -7.84 13.65 38.80
N ARG A 212 -7.73 12.43 39.37
CA ARG A 212 -6.98 12.13 40.59
C ARG A 212 -5.55 11.68 40.31
N LEU A 213 -5.19 11.44 39.05
CA LEU A 213 -3.87 10.95 38.69
C LEU A 213 -2.82 12.08 38.79
N PRO A 214 -1.64 11.82 39.40
CA PRO A 214 -0.52 12.76 39.38
C PRO A 214 -0.11 13.12 37.94
N LEU A 215 0.39 14.34 37.74
CA LEU A 215 0.78 14.85 36.41
C LEU A 215 1.71 13.88 35.66
N LYS A 216 2.75 13.35 36.34
CA LYS A 216 3.68 12.37 35.75
C LYS A 216 2.97 11.14 35.22
N ARG A 217 1.99 10.62 35.97
CA ARG A 217 1.22 9.42 35.58
C ARG A 217 0.22 9.71 34.46
N ARG A 218 -0.38 10.92 34.44
CA ARG A 218 -1.25 11.36 33.33
C ARG A 218 -0.48 11.47 32.03
N ILE A 219 0.66 12.15 32.04
CA ILE A 219 1.55 12.27 30.87
C ILE A 219 1.98 10.88 30.40
N PHE A 220 2.41 10.01 31.31
CA PHE A 220 2.81 8.65 30.95
C PHE A 220 1.68 7.83 30.31
N MET A 221 0.53 7.75 30.96
CA MET A 221 -0.62 6.97 30.47
C MET A 221 -1.21 7.53 29.17
N TRP A 222 -1.37 8.85 29.07
CA TRP A 222 -1.99 9.47 27.90
C TRP A 222 -1.00 9.62 26.75
N THR A 223 0.13 10.29 26.97
CA THR A 223 1.05 10.62 25.87
C THR A 223 1.80 9.37 25.41
N PHE A 224 2.52 8.70 26.32
CA PHE A 224 3.40 7.59 25.94
C PHE A 224 2.65 6.28 25.72
N CYS A 225 1.65 5.99 26.55
CA CYS A 225 0.88 4.76 26.41
C CYS A 225 -0.34 4.88 25.51
N TYR A 226 -0.75 6.05 25.01
CA TYR A 226 -1.97 6.13 24.19
C TYR A 226 -1.74 6.88 22.88
N VAL A 227 -1.34 8.14 22.97
CA VAL A 227 -1.17 9.03 21.81
C VAL A 227 -0.01 8.56 20.93
N VAL A 228 1.13 8.19 21.50
CA VAL A 228 2.28 7.66 20.73
C VAL A 228 1.91 6.41 19.93
N PRO A 229 1.45 5.29 20.53
CA PRO A 229 1.11 4.10 19.74
C PRO A 229 -0.01 4.37 18.72
N PHE A 230 -0.99 5.22 19.04
CA PHE A 230 -2.01 5.65 18.09
C PHE A 230 -1.39 6.33 16.86
N HIS A 231 -0.49 7.30 17.05
CA HIS A 231 0.14 8.04 15.95
C HIS A 231 1.06 7.16 15.09
N VAL A 232 1.71 6.16 15.70
CA VAL A 232 2.48 5.15 14.95
C VAL A 232 1.53 4.34 14.05
N MET A 233 0.38 3.91 14.58
CA MET A 233 -0.57 3.08 13.81
C MET A 233 -1.34 3.85 12.73
N ILE A 234 -1.65 5.15 12.90
CA ILE A 234 -2.24 5.94 11.81
C ILE A 234 -1.28 6.20 10.64
N ASN A 235 0.02 5.96 10.85
CA ASN A 235 1.05 5.99 9.81
C ASN A 235 1.55 4.59 9.45
N MET A 236 0.66 3.58 9.53
CA MET A 236 0.98 2.18 9.19
C MET A 236 1.57 2.01 7.78
N ASN A 237 1.23 2.90 6.83
CA ASN A 237 1.83 2.91 5.49
C ASN A 237 3.36 3.10 5.50
N LEU A 238 3.90 3.79 6.51
CA LEU A 238 5.34 3.97 6.68
C LEU A 238 6.05 2.75 7.24
N ILE A 239 5.30 1.80 7.80
CA ILE A 239 5.80 0.53 8.33
C ILE A 239 5.16 -0.67 7.61
N GLY A 240 4.46 -0.43 6.50
CA GLY A 240 3.72 -1.45 5.74
C GLY A 240 4.60 -2.44 4.98
N TYR A 241 5.93 -2.24 5.00
CA TYR A 241 6.91 -3.24 4.59
C TYR A 241 7.07 -4.35 5.64
N ILE A 242 6.44 -4.23 6.81
CA ILE A 242 6.33 -5.29 7.82
C ILE A 242 5.25 -6.28 7.32
N PRO A 243 5.61 -7.53 6.96
CA PRO A 243 4.75 -8.54 6.34
C PRO A 243 3.52 -8.91 7.18
N TRP A 244 3.54 -8.68 8.50
CA TRP A 244 2.47 -9.08 9.40
C TRP A 244 1.20 -8.21 9.31
N LEU A 245 1.25 -7.05 8.64
CA LEU A 245 0.06 -6.19 8.54
C LEU A 245 -1.04 -6.76 7.63
N ASN A 246 -0.69 -7.64 6.68
CA ASN A 246 -1.65 -8.34 5.82
C ASN A 246 -1.70 -9.81 6.21
N ILE A 247 -2.60 -10.15 7.15
CA ILE A 247 -2.87 -11.54 7.50
C ILE A 247 -3.84 -12.10 6.45
N ASP A 248 -3.29 -12.51 5.31
CA ASP A 248 -4.02 -13.28 4.31
C ASP A 248 -3.76 -14.77 4.53
N LEU A 249 -4.83 -15.58 4.58
CA LEU A 249 -4.72 -17.05 4.64
C LEU A 249 -4.25 -17.68 3.32
N GLY A 250 -3.89 -16.86 2.32
CA GLY A 250 -3.58 -17.27 0.95
C GLY A 250 -2.14 -16.97 0.54
N GLY A 251 -1.22 -17.82 0.94
CA GLY A 251 0.10 -17.93 0.30
C GLY A 251 1.24 -17.17 0.98
N TYR A 252 2.24 -17.92 1.40
CA TYR A 252 3.56 -17.40 1.77
C TYR A 252 4.24 -16.93 0.47
N GLU A 253 4.45 -15.63 0.27
CA GLU A 253 5.52 -15.19 -0.64
C GLU A 253 6.85 -15.23 0.13
N GLU A 254 7.89 -15.80 -0.47
CA GLU A 254 9.22 -15.81 0.12
C GLU A 254 9.71 -14.38 0.35
N LEU A 255 9.77 -14.00 1.62
CA LEU A 255 10.26 -12.68 1.99
C LEU A 255 11.79 -12.70 1.97
N HIS A 256 12.41 -12.22 0.89
CA HIS A 256 13.84 -11.93 0.86
C HIS A 256 14.13 -10.68 1.71
N ALA A 257 14.11 -10.84 3.04
CA ALA A 257 14.43 -9.78 4.00
C ALA A 257 15.89 -9.83 4.45
N ASN A 258 16.45 -8.67 4.76
CA ASN A 258 17.78 -8.58 5.38
C ASN A 258 17.74 -9.04 6.86
N ALA A 259 18.90 -9.34 7.44
CA ALA A 259 19.01 -9.79 8.84
C ALA A 259 18.39 -8.80 9.85
N GLY A 260 18.47 -7.50 9.58
CA GLY A 260 17.89 -6.45 10.44
C GLY A 260 16.38 -6.54 10.55
N THR A 261 15.69 -6.86 9.46
CA THR A 261 14.24 -7.05 9.43
C THR A 261 13.79 -8.21 10.34
N TYR A 262 14.53 -9.32 10.35
CA TYR A 262 14.22 -10.43 11.27
C TYR A 262 14.38 -10.04 12.74
N ILE A 263 15.42 -9.27 13.09
CA ILE A 263 15.63 -8.78 14.46
C ILE A 263 14.45 -7.91 14.91
N VAL A 264 14.01 -6.97 14.06
CA VAL A 264 12.86 -6.12 14.34
C VAL A 264 11.59 -6.97 14.56
N PHE A 265 11.35 -7.98 13.72
CA PHE A 265 10.21 -8.89 13.91
C PHE A 265 10.26 -9.66 15.21
N THR A 266 11.44 -10.18 15.59
CA THR A 266 11.59 -10.87 16.87
C THR A 266 11.28 -9.94 18.05
N LEU A 267 11.78 -8.71 18.03
CA LEU A 267 11.54 -7.73 19.10
C LEU A 267 10.06 -7.31 19.19
N VAL A 268 9.42 -7.03 18.03
CA VAL A 268 7.99 -6.71 17.98
C VAL A 268 7.14 -7.90 18.45
N GLY A 269 7.50 -9.13 18.04
CA GLY A 269 6.84 -10.36 18.46
C GLY A 269 6.92 -10.59 19.97
N ILE A 270 8.11 -10.41 20.57
CA ILE A 270 8.29 -10.49 22.04
C ILE A 270 7.43 -9.43 22.75
N GLY A 271 7.42 -8.20 22.24
CA GLY A 271 6.58 -7.12 22.77
C GLY A 271 5.09 -7.46 22.71
N ALA A 272 4.62 -8.00 21.59
CA ALA A 272 3.23 -8.42 21.40
C ALA A 272 2.83 -9.55 22.38
N ILE A 273 3.69 -10.56 22.55
CA ILE A 273 3.48 -11.65 23.51
C ILE A 273 3.42 -11.11 24.93
N TYR A 274 4.32 -10.19 25.30
CA TYR A 274 4.32 -9.55 26.61
C TYR A 274 3.02 -8.77 26.86
N LEU A 275 2.56 -7.97 25.90
CA LEU A 275 1.29 -7.23 26.01
C LEU A 275 0.10 -8.19 26.13
N ALA A 276 0.06 -9.25 25.31
CA ALA A 276 -0.98 -10.27 25.38
C ALA A 276 -1.02 -10.94 26.76
N PHE A 277 0.14 -11.28 27.32
CA PHE A 277 0.25 -11.83 28.68
C PHE A 277 -0.28 -10.85 29.74
N GLN A 278 0.07 -9.56 29.66
CA GLN A 278 -0.40 -8.56 30.63
C GLN A 278 -1.91 -8.32 30.54
N ILE A 279 -2.48 -8.32 29.34
CA ILE A 279 -3.93 -8.25 29.13
C ILE A 279 -4.59 -9.49 29.71
N PHE A 280 -4.11 -10.69 29.35
CA PHE A 280 -4.66 -11.96 29.85
C PHE A 280 -4.64 -12.00 31.38
N LYS A 281 -3.53 -11.60 32.00
CA LYS A 281 -3.40 -11.50 33.46
C LYS A 281 -4.43 -10.54 34.06
N SER A 282 -4.69 -9.40 33.40
CA SER A 282 -5.69 -8.42 33.85
C SER A 282 -7.11 -8.97 33.73
N VAL A 283 -7.42 -9.64 32.61
CA VAL A 283 -8.70 -10.30 32.35
C VAL A 283 -8.97 -11.43 33.35
N TYR A 284 -7.97 -12.26 33.62
CA TYR A 284 -8.08 -13.37 34.55
C TYR A 284 -8.27 -12.88 35.99
N ARG A 285 -7.42 -11.94 36.45
CA ARG A 285 -7.53 -11.37 37.80
C ARG A 285 -8.81 -10.56 38.01
N GLY A 286 -9.32 -9.92 36.96
CA GLY A 286 -10.60 -9.22 37.01
C GLY A 286 -11.83 -10.13 37.04
N GLY A 287 -11.66 -11.45 36.89
CA GLY A 287 -12.79 -12.40 36.90
C GLY A 287 -13.71 -12.32 35.69
N VAL A 288 -13.33 -11.55 34.66
CA VAL A 288 -14.17 -11.24 33.48
C VAL A 288 -13.89 -12.15 32.27
N TRP A 289 -12.96 -13.10 32.40
CA TRP A 289 -12.55 -13.98 31.30
C TRP A 289 -13.70 -14.78 30.67
N ARG A 290 -14.68 -15.24 31.46
CA ARG A 290 -15.86 -15.97 30.95
C ARG A 290 -16.71 -15.11 30.02
N LYS A 291 -16.90 -13.83 30.37
CA LYS A 291 -17.67 -12.87 29.56
C LYS A 291 -17.00 -12.69 28.19
N TYR A 292 -15.69 -12.47 28.18
CA TYR A 292 -14.95 -12.32 26.93
C TYR A 292 -14.92 -13.61 26.12
N LEU A 293 -14.76 -14.77 26.76
CA LEU A 293 -14.84 -16.06 26.08
C LEU A 293 -16.17 -16.22 25.34
N VAL A 294 -17.30 -16.02 26.03
CA VAL A 294 -18.63 -16.10 25.41
C VAL A 294 -18.78 -15.09 24.26
N MET A 295 -18.37 -13.84 24.48
CA MET A 295 -18.45 -12.77 23.48
C MET A 295 -17.66 -13.13 22.20
N TYR A 296 -16.40 -13.56 22.31
CA TYR A 296 -15.60 -13.93 21.15
C TYR A 296 -16.01 -15.28 20.54
N SER A 297 -16.58 -16.20 21.32
CA SER A 297 -17.19 -17.40 20.77
C SER A 297 -18.37 -17.06 19.86
N ILE A 298 -19.23 -16.12 20.25
CA ILE A 298 -20.35 -15.66 19.40
C ILE A 298 -19.83 -15.00 18.13
N VAL A 299 -18.86 -14.09 18.23
CA VAL A 299 -18.23 -13.44 17.07
C VAL A 299 -17.57 -14.47 16.15
N GLY A 300 -16.83 -15.42 16.72
CA GLY A 300 -16.18 -16.51 15.97
C GLY A 300 -17.17 -17.39 15.23
N VAL A 301 -18.26 -17.80 15.88
CA VAL A 301 -19.34 -18.55 15.24
C VAL A 301 -19.98 -17.73 14.11
N SER A 302 -20.23 -16.42 14.32
CA SER A 302 -20.79 -15.59 13.25
C SER A 302 -19.87 -15.51 12.02
N ILE A 303 -18.56 -15.38 12.23
CA ILE A 303 -17.56 -15.36 11.15
C ILE A 303 -17.53 -16.70 10.42
N LEU A 304 -17.52 -17.82 11.15
CA LEU A 304 -17.51 -19.17 10.59
C LEU A 304 -18.78 -19.46 9.78
N VAL A 305 -19.95 -19.06 10.28
CA VAL A 305 -21.24 -19.21 9.57
C VAL A 305 -21.21 -18.39 8.29
N SER A 306 -20.80 -17.12 8.35
CA SER A 306 -20.68 -16.28 7.15
C SER A 306 -19.70 -16.88 6.14
N TRP A 307 -18.54 -17.37 6.58
CA TRP A 307 -17.58 -18.01 5.68
C TRP A 307 -18.13 -19.29 5.04
N ALA A 308 -18.85 -20.12 5.81
CA ALA A 308 -19.49 -21.34 5.31
C ALA A 308 -20.60 -21.06 4.28
N LEU A 309 -21.32 -19.93 4.41
CA LEU A 309 -22.32 -19.50 3.43
C LEU A 309 -21.72 -19.00 2.12
N PHE A 310 -20.45 -18.56 2.12
CA PHE A 310 -19.77 -17.99 0.96
C PHE A 310 -18.43 -18.69 0.67
N PRO A 311 -18.45 -19.98 0.27
CA PRO A 311 -17.24 -20.79 0.12
C PRO A 311 -16.30 -20.34 -1.02
N SER A 312 -16.77 -19.47 -1.93
CA SER A 312 -15.98 -18.86 -3.00
C SER A 312 -15.26 -17.57 -2.60
N THR A 313 -15.24 -17.24 -1.31
CA THR A 313 -14.55 -16.06 -0.76
C THR A 313 -13.26 -16.45 -0.05
N THR A 314 -12.29 -15.53 -0.07
CA THR A 314 -11.09 -15.62 0.77
C THR A 314 -11.31 -14.85 2.06
N PHE A 315 -10.85 -15.45 3.16
CA PHE A 315 -10.79 -14.74 4.43
C PHE A 315 -9.60 -13.77 4.43
N HIS A 316 -9.90 -12.49 4.61
CA HIS A 316 -8.92 -11.41 4.70
C HIS A 316 -9.31 -10.53 5.89
N LEU A 317 -8.56 -10.64 6.98
CA LEU A 317 -8.84 -9.86 8.19
C LEU A 317 -8.12 -8.52 8.13
N HIS A 318 -8.84 -7.48 7.73
CA HIS A 318 -8.31 -6.13 7.72
C HIS A 318 -8.01 -5.66 9.16
N HIS A 319 -6.94 -4.90 9.36
CA HIS A 319 -6.50 -4.42 10.67
C HIS A 319 -7.51 -3.51 11.37
N THR A 320 -8.47 -2.94 10.63
CA THR A 320 -9.66 -2.27 11.19
C THR A 320 -10.40 -3.20 12.15
N MET A 321 -10.71 -4.42 11.72
CA MET A 321 -11.43 -5.39 12.56
C MET A 321 -10.54 -5.91 13.69
N LEU A 322 -9.25 -6.10 13.44
CA LEU A 322 -8.30 -6.46 14.50
C LEU A 322 -8.32 -5.42 15.63
N GLY A 323 -8.29 -4.13 15.28
CA GLY A 323 -8.45 -3.04 16.24
C GLY A 323 -9.77 -3.12 17.01
N ALA A 324 -10.88 -3.30 16.30
CA ALA A 324 -12.21 -3.46 16.92
C ALA A 324 -12.29 -4.66 17.87
N PHE A 325 -11.61 -5.77 17.56
CA PHE A 325 -11.56 -6.95 18.42
C PHE A 325 -10.64 -6.79 19.63
N ILE A 326 -9.56 -6.00 19.55
CA ILE A 326 -8.65 -5.82 20.68
C ILE A 326 -9.21 -4.82 21.70
N ILE A 327 -9.89 -3.76 21.28
CA ILE A 327 -10.35 -2.69 22.20
C ILE A 327 -11.15 -3.24 23.41
N PRO A 328 -12.17 -4.11 23.28
CA PRO A 328 -12.99 -4.54 24.41
C PRO A 328 -12.23 -5.25 25.55
N ILE A 329 -11.12 -5.95 25.26
CA ILE A 329 -10.31 -6.66 26.26
C ILE A 329 -9.24 -5.78 26.91
N THR A 330 -9.17 -4.50 26.54
CA THR A 330 -8.21 -3.52 27.11
C THR A 330 -8.86 -2.61 28.16
N ALA A 331 -9.99 -3.00 28.73
CA ALA A 331 -10.78 -2.19 29.67
C ALA A 331 -10.20 -2.10 31.10
N PHE A 332 -8.88 -1.90 31.24
CA PHE A 332 -8.18 -1.90 32.53
C PHE A 332 -7.35 -0.64 32.71
N SER A 333 -7.29 -0.10 33.94
CA SER A 333 -6.47 1.08 34.26
C SER A 333 -4.98 0.73 34.45
N THR A 334 -4.38 0.10 33.42
CA THR A 334 -2.97 -0.27 33.39
C THR A 334 -2.27 0.33 32.18
N PRO A 335 -0.95 0.62 32.25
CA PRO A 335 -0.20 1.13 31.11
C PRO A 335 -0.22 0.20 29.89
N SER A 336 -0.16 -1.12 30.12
CA SER A 336 -0.22 -2.11 29.04
C SER A 336 -1.58 -2.12 28.33
N ALA A 337 -2.67 -1.98 29.07
CA ALA A 337 -4.01 -1.88 28.49
C ALA A 337 -4.16 -0.58 27.69
N ALA A 338 -3.69 0.55 28.23
CA ALA A 338 -3.66 1.83 27.50
C ALA A 338 -2.84 1.71 26.19
N PHE A 339 -1.64 1.11 26.26
CA PHE A 339 -0.75 0.90 25.11
C PHE A 339 -1.40 0.06 24.02
N SER A 340 -1.94 -1.11 24.40
CA SER A 340 -2.64 -1.98 23.44
C SER A 340 -3.91 -1.33 22.88
N GLN A 341 -4.63 -0.54 23.68
CA GLN A 341 -5.80 0.20 23.22
C GLN A 341 -5.42 1.33 22.24
N GLY A 342 -4.32 2.04 22.48
CA GLY A 342 -3.79 3.05 21.55
C GLY A 342 -3.39 2.45 20.20
N ILE A 343 -2.73 1.29 20.21
CA ILE A 343 -2.45 0.51 18.99
C ILE A 343 -3.75 0.15 18.28
N ALA A 344 -4.67 -0.51 18.99
CA ALA A 344 -5.92 -1.01 18.43
C ALA A 344 -6.81 0.11 17.86
N LEU A 345 -6.89 1.25 18.57
CA LEU A 345 -7.62 2.43 18.12
C LEU A 345 -6.98 3.04 16.88
N GLY A 346 -5.65 3.10 16.82
CA GLY A 346 -4.95 3.60 15.63
C GLY A 346 -5.18 2.70 14.42
N CYS A 347 -5.11 1.38 14.56
CA CYS A 347 -5.46 0.43 13.49
C CYS A 347 -6.91 0.59 13.03
N PHE A 348 -7.83 0.71 13.98
CA PHE A 348 -9.25 0.91 13.71
C PHE A 348 -9.52 2.20 12.92
N VAL A 349 -8.99 3.33 13.39
CA VAL A 349 -9.17 4.63 12.75
C VAL A 349 -8.50 4.69 11.39
N GLN A 350 -7.25 4.22 11.28
CA GLN A 350 -6.49 4.25 10.02
C GLN A 350 -7.17 3.40 8.95
N GLY A 351 -7.56 2.18 9.31
CA GLY A 351 -8.15 1.26 8.37
C GLY A 351 -9.53 1.74 7.90
N TYR A 352 -10.36 2.26 8.80
CA TYR A 352 -11.63 2.88 8.43
C TYR A 352 -11.42 4.15 7.58
N ALA A 353 -10.48 5.02 7.94
CA ALA A 353 -10.25 6.27 7.22
C ALA A 353 -9.81 6.03 5.77
N ARG A 354 -9.08 4.94 5.51
CA ARG A 354 -8.53 4.63 4.19
C ARG A 354 -9.46 3.76 3.33
N TRP A 355 -10.09 2.73 3.91
CA TRP A 355 -10.86 1.74 3.14
C TRP A 355 -12.34 1.68 3.53
N GLY A 356 -12.77 2.45 4.53
CA GLY A 356 -14.13 2.38 5.07
C GLY A 356 -14.37 1.06 5.82
N TRP A 357 -15.63 0.61 5.82
CA TRP A 357 -16.02 -0.69 6.37
C TRP A 357 -15.86 -1.78 5.32
N SER A 358 -14.70 -2.44 5.30
CA SER A 358 -14.51 -3.66 4.50
C SER A 358 -15.16 -4.87 5.18
N SER A 359 -15.41 -5.91 4.39
CA SER A 359 -15.78 -7.24 4.89
C SER A 359 -14.52 -7.99 5.34
N TYR A 360 -14.66 -9.01 6.20
CA TYR A 360 -13.59 -9.98 6.46
C TYR A 360 -13.55 -11.14 5.44
N LEU A 361 -14.50 -11.12 4.49
CA LEU A 361 -14.58 -12.00 3.34
C LEU A 361 -14.45 -11.16 2.08
N ASP A 362 -13.42 -11.46 1.29
CA ASP A 362 -13.22 -10.86 -0.03
C ASP A 362 -13.66 -11.84 -1.12
N THR A 363 -14.32 -11.30 -2.15
CA THR A 363 -14.55 -12.06 -3.37
C THR A 363 -13.21 -12.28 -4.05
N ILE A 364 -12.87 -13.53 -4.36
CA ILE A 364 -11.62 -13.86 -5.05
C ILE A 364 -11.67 -13.16 -6.41
N PRO A 365 -10.76 -12.21 -6.70
CA PRO A 365 -10.73 -11.58 -8.01
C PRO A 365 -10.56 -12.63 -9.11
N THR A 366 -11.25 -12.45 -10.24
CA THR A 366 -11.19 -13.39 -11.38
C THR A 366 -9.76 -13.68 -11.81
N TYR A 367 -8.84 -12.71 -11.71
CA TYR A 367 -7.43 -12.93 -12.09
C TYR A 367 -6.69 -13.96 -11.21
N LEU A 368 -7.14 -14.21 -9.98
CA LEU A 368 -6.58 -15.24 -9.10
C LEU A 368 -7.14 -16.64 -9.38
N THR A 369 -8.33 -16.74 -9.96
CA THR A 369 -8.96 -18.02 -10.32
C THR A 369 -8.51 -18.50 -11.70
N ILE A 370 -8.00 -17.61 -12.55
CA ILE A 370 -7.41 -17.95 -13.85
C ILE A 370 -6.12 -18.77 -13.64
N ALA A 371 -6.00 -19.86 -14.39
CA ALA A 371 -4.80 -20.69 -14.38
C ALA A 371 -3.55 -19.89 -14.79
N VAL A 372 -2.46 -20.08 -14.04
CA VAL A 372 -1.17 -19.43 -14.31
C VAL A 372 -0.26 -20.42 -15.04
N PRO A 373 0.44 -20.01 -16.12
CA PRO A 373 1.45 -20.87 -16.74
C PRO A 373 2.52 -21.28 -15.73
N LYS A 374 2.84 -22.57 -15.70
CA LYS A 374 3.88 -23.13 -14.80
C LYS A 374 5.26 -23.12 -15.44
N THR A 375 5.32 -23.13 -16.76
CA THR A 375 6.54 -23.12 -17.56
C THR A 375 6.62 -21.82 -18.35
N SER A 376 7.83 -21.35 -18.59
CA SER A 376 8.07 -20.19 -19.45
C SER A 376 7.78 -20.55 -20.91
N PRO A 377 7.29 -19.60 -21.73
CA PRO A 377 7.05 -19.87 -23.15
C PRO A 377 8.36 -20.20 -23.87
N ASN A 378 8.30 -21.13 -24.82
CA ASN A 378 9.45 -21.56 -25.62
C ASN A 378 9.51 -20.76 -26.93
N THR A 379 10.68 -20.24 -27.26
CA THR A 379 10.89 -19.48 -28.51
C THR A 379 11.69 -20.33 -29.49
N THR A 380 11.18 -20.47 -30.72
CA THR A 380 11.78 -21.24 -31.81
C THR A 380 11.81 -20.40 -33.09
N ASN A 381 12.59 -20.83 -34.09
CA ASN A 381 12.71 -20.17 -35.40
C ASN A 381 13.00 -18.66 -35.28
N VAL A 382 13.98 -18.30 -34.46
CA VAL A 382 14.39 -16.90 -34.27
C VAL A 382 15.22 -16.44 -35.47
N THR A 383 14.79 -15.36 -36.10
CA THR A 383 15.51 -14.67 -37.19
C THR A 383 15.99 -13.29 -36.72
N SER A 384 16.46 -12.46 -37.64
CA SER A 384 16.82 -11.06 -37.35
C SER A 384 15.60 -10.14 -37.14
N SER A 385 14.40 -10.57 -37.57
CA SER A 385 13.17 -9.75 -37.53
C SER A 385 11.92 -10.47 -37.02
N GLU A 386 11.97 -11.78 -36.81
CA GLU A 386 10.83 -12.60 -36.40
C GLU A 386 11.22 -13.67 -35.39
N ALA A 387 10.26 -14.09 -34.56
CA ALA A 387 10.42 -15.24 -33.68
C ALA A 387 9.08 -15.94 -33.46
N ARG A 388 9.08 -17.28 -33.44
CA ARG A 388 7.90 -18.07 -33.10
C ARG A 388 7.91 -18.37 -31.61
N VAL A 389 6.86 -17.97 -30.90
CA VAL A 389 6.67 -18.26 -29.48
C VAL A 389 5.58 -19.32 -29.33
N VAL A 390 5.83 -20.34 -28.51
CA VAL A 390 4.94 -21.47 -28.25
C VAL A 390 4.80 -21.67 -26.74
N TRP A 391 3.61 -22.01 -26.27
CA TRP A 391 3.33 -22.24 -24.86
C TRP A 391 2.35 -23.39 -24.63
N GLU A 392 2.33 -23.89 -23.40
CA GLU A 392 1.40 -24.94 -23.00
C GLU A 392 -0.03 -24.40 -22.81
N PRO A 393 -1.05 -25.17 -23.20
CA PRO A 393 -2.44 -24.78 -22.99
C PRO A 393 -2.80 -24.74 -21.50
N LEU A 394 -3.55 -23.72 -21.11
CA LEU A 394 -4.11 -23.58 -19.77
C LEU A 394 -5.54 -24.10 -19.72
N LYS A 395 -5.94 -24.65 -18.56
CA LYS A 395 -7.33 -25.08 -18.33
C LYS A 395 -8.20 -23.87 -18.03
N SER A 396 -9.41 -23.86 -18.58
CA SER A 396 -10.46 -22.88 -18.28
C SER A 396 -10.06 -21.42 -18.54
N VAL A 397 -9.35 -21.17 -19.64
CA VAL A 397 -9.06 -19.81 -20.15
C VAL A 397 -9.77 -19.60 -21.49
N GLU A 398 -10.19 -18.36 -21.75
CA GLU A 398 -10.86 -18.00 -23.01
C GLU A 398 -9.84 -17.55 -24.08
N ALA A 399 -8.69 -17.02 -23.66
CA ALA A 399 -7.60 -16.60 -24.55
C ALA A 399 -6.26 -16.54 -23.79
N TYR A 400 -5.20 -16.16 -24.50
CA TYR A 400 -3.86 -15.90 -23.99
C TYR A 400 -3.44 -14.47 -24.30
N SER A 401 -2.75 -13.85 -23.35
CA SER A 401 -2.08 -12.55 -23.47
C SER A 401 -0.58 -12.80 -23.48
N LEU A 402 0.05 -12.64 -24.65
CA LEU A 402 1.51 -12.71 -24.80
C LEU A 402 2.09 -11.31 -24.65
N ARG A 403 3.07 -11.19 -23.74
CA ARG A 403 3.72 -9.93 -23.44
C ARG A 403 5.20 -9.99 -23.78
N LEU A 404 5.64 -9.05 -24.61
CA LEU A 404 7.03 -8.80 -24.97
C LEU A 404 7.50 -7.54 -24.24
N ASN A 405 8.56 -7.64 -23.44
CA ASN A 405 9.06 -6.52 -22.62
C ASN A 405 7.99 -5.88 -21.73
N ARG A 406 7.05 -6.71 -21.23
CA ARG A 406 5.84 -6.32 -20.46
C ARG A 406 4.76 -5.58 -21.24
N VAL A 407 4.89 -5.47 -22.56
CA VAL A 407 3.86 -4.91 -23.44
C VAL A 407 3.12 -6.05 -24.09
N GLU A 408 1.79 -6.04 -24.03
CA GLU A 408 0.98 -7.04 -24.71
C GLU A 408 1.14 -6.88 -26.23
N VAL A 409 1.57 -7.93 -26.92
CA VAL A 409 1.79 -7.93 -28.38
C VAL A 409 0.87 -8.89 -29.12
N TYR A 410 0.27 -9.83 -28.39
CA TYR A 410 -0.71 -10.76 -28.95
C TYR A 410 -1.77 -11.09 -27.89
N ARG A 411 -3.02 -11.13 -28.35
CA ARG A 411 -4.18 -11.59 -27.59
C ARG A 411 -5.02 -12.49 -28.49
N GLY A 412 -5.18 -13.75 -28.12
CA GLY A 412 -5.90 -14.73 -28.95
C GLY A 412 -5.97 -16.13 -28.36
N VAL A 413 -6.60 -17.05 -29.07
CA VAL A 413 -6.90 -18.42 -28.58
C VAL A 413 -5.78 -19.43 -28.86
N ASP A 414 -4.91 -19.13 -29.84
CA ASP A 414 -3.85 -20.04 -30.24
C ASP A 414 -2.78 -20.18 -29.14
N THR A 415 -2.12 -21.33 -29.11
CA THR A 415 -0.98 -21.63 -28.21
C THR A 415 0.38 -21.34 -28.84
N SER A 416 0.39 -20.70 -30.00
CA SER A 416 1.60 -20.23 -30.65
C SER A 416 1.32 -18.99 -31.48
N THR A 417 2.30 -18.12 -31.61
CA THR A 417 2.23 -16.96 -32.50
C THR A 417 3.60 -16.59 -33.03
N ILE A 418 3.63 -15.87 -34.16
CA ILE A 418 4.85 -15.30 -34.72
C ILE A 418 4.87 -13.82 -34.33
N ILE A 419 5.91 -13.41 -33.63
CA ILE A 419 6.18 -11.99 -33.38
C ILE A 419 7.06 -11.50 -34.54
N SER A 420 6.62 -10.45 -35.22
CA SER A 420 7.33 -9.81 -36.32
C SER A 420 7.82 -8.40 -35.94
N ASN A 421 8.55 -7.76 -36.85
CA ASN A 421 9.13 -6.42 -36.68
C ASN A 421 10.09 -6.32 -35.49
N LEU A 422 10.81 -7.41 -35.21
CA LEU A 422 11.89 -7.41 -34.23
C LEU A 422 13.13 -6.71 -34.79
N LYS A 423 13.96 -6.17 -33.90
CA LYS A 423 15.25 -5.56 -34.23
C LYS A 423 16.33 -6.64 -34.19
N PRO A 424 17.33 -6.61 -35.09
CA PRO A 424 18.45 -7.55 -35.06
C PRO A 424 19.31 -7.34 -33.81
N ASN A 425 19.95 -8.41 -33.34
CA ASN A 425 20.86 -8.41 -32.18
C ASN A 425 20.26 -7.77 -30.90
N MET A 426 18.99 -8.05 -30.62
CA MET A 426 18.29 -7.53 -29.44
C MET A 426 17.71 -8.68 -28.62
N THR A 427 17.92 -8.64 -27.31
CA THR A 427 17.30 -9.58 -26.37
C THR A 427 15.90 -9.11 -26.03
N TYR A 428 14.94 -10.03 -26.08
CA TYR A 428 13.54 -9.81 -25.75
C TYR A 428 13.11 -10.66 -24.55
N PHE A 429 12.21 -10.12 -23.74
CA PHE A 429 11.69 -10.78 -22.54
C PHE A 429 10.22 -11.14 -22.73
N VAL A 430 9.88 -12.42 -22.57
CA VAL A 430 8.57 -12.98 -22.96
C VAL A 430 7.88 -13.62 -21.75
N HIS A 431 6.61 -13.27 -21.55
CA HIS A 431 5.73 -13.96 -20.61
C HIS A 431 4.35 -14.14 -21.23
N ILE A 432 3.59 -15.08 -20.65
CA ILE A 432 2.19 -15.28 -20.96
C ILE A 432 1.32 -15.18 -19.73
N ALA A 433 0.11 -14.70 -19.92
CA ALA A 433 -0.98 -14.81 -18.98
C ALA A 433 -2.20 -15.45 -19.69
N GLY A 434 -2.97 -16.24 -18.94
CA GLY A 434 -4.32 -16.62 -19.38
C GLY A 434 -5.26 -15.42 -19.31
N VAL A 435 -6.26 -15.40 -20.17
CA VAL A 435 -7.34 -14.40 -20.17
C VAL A 435 -8.64 -15.14 -19.85
N GLY A 436 -9.33 -14.68 -18.81
CA GLY A 436 -10.62 -15.23 -18.38
C GLY A 436 -11.79 -14.46 -18.97
N SER A 437 -12.99 -14.79 -18.48
CA SER A 437 -14.23 -14.17 -18.93
C SER A 437 -14.20 -12.64 -18.88
N TRP A 438 -14.85 -12.04 -19.88
CA TRP A 438 -14.92 -10.58 -20.09
C TRP A 438 -13.56 -9.93 -20.38
N GLY A 439 -12.57 -10.70 -20.83
CA GLY A 439 -11.25 -10.19 -21.17
C GLY A 439 -10.37 -9.85 -19.96
N THR A 440 -10.65 -10.48 -18.80
CA THR A 440 -9.87 -10.25 -17.58
C THR A 440 -8.50 -10.91 -17.68
N ASP A 441 -7.44 -10.13 -17.59
CA ASP A 441 -6.07 -10.64 -17.58
C ASP A 441 -5.78 -11.43 -16.29
N GLY A 442 -5.28 -12.65 -16.45
CA GLY A 442 -4.73 -13.45 -15.36
C GLY A 442 -3.30 -13.04 -14.98
N ARG A 443 -2.72 -13.78 -14.02
CA ARG A 443 -1.33 -13.57 -13.63
C ARG A 443 -0.38 -14.07 -14.71
N VAL A 444 0.74 -13.36 -14.86
CA VAL A 444 1.82 -13.77 -15.77
C VAL A 444 2.58 -14.97 -15.21
N GLY A 445 2.91 -15.92 -16.08
CA GLY A 445 3.77 -17.07 -15.76
C GLY A 445 5.26 -16.70 -15.70
N PRO A 446 6.16 -17.69 -15.63
CA PRO A 446 7.61 -17.49 -15.62
C PRO A 446 8.13 -16.74 -16.87
N LEU A 447 9.22 -15.99 -16.67
CA LEU A 447 9.93 -15.25 -17.72
C LEU A 447 10.79 -16.19 -18.57
N SER A 448 10.74 -16.06 -19.90
CA SER A 448 11.83 -16.49 -20.79
C SER A 448 12.39 -15.32 -21.57
N ASN A 449 13.56 -15.49 -22.15
CA ASN A 449 14.15 -14.53 -23.07
C ASN A 449 14.68 -15.22 -24.33
N PHE A 450 14.88 -14.44 -25.38
CA PHE A 450 15.55 -14.85 -26.60
C PHE A 450 16.26 -13.64 -27.22
N THR A 451 17.29 -13.90 -28.04
CA THR A 451 18.02 -12.84 -28.76
C THR A 451 17.86 -13.08 -30.26
N THR A 452 17.47 -12.04 -31.00
CA THR A 452 17.40 -12.07 -32.46
C THR A 452 18.77 -12.21 -33.09
N LEU A 453 18.83 -12.83 -34.27
CA LEU A 453 20.09 -13.02 -34.99
C LEU A 453 20.63 -11.67 -35.51
N GLU A 454 21.94 -11.64 -35.77
CA GLU A 454 22.53 -10.59 -36.60
C GLU A 454 21.96 -10.66 -38.03
N THR A 455 21.93 -9.52 -38.72
CA THR A 455 21.29 -9.35 -40.04
C THR A 455 21.85 -10.25 -41.11
#